data_AF-A0A5C6BBR5-F1
#
_entry.id   AF-A0A5C6BBR5-F1
#
_cell.length_a   1.000
_cell.length_b   1.000
_cell.length_c   1.000
_cell.angle_alpha   90.00
_cell.angle_beta   90.00
_cell.angle_gamma   90.00
#
_symmetry.space_group_name_H-M   'P 1'
#
loop_
_entity.id
_entity.type
_entity.pdbx_description
1 polymer ?
#
loop_
_entity_poly.entity_id
_entity_poly.type
_entity_poly.pdbx_seq_one_letter_code
_entity_poly.pdbx_strand_id
1 'polypeptide(L)'
;MKDPLIVPGWVFDAWRFKVTQSARYLLYVSVLAGMGSISVMVPIYQVFCGLVGLLAAAWLCGIIMSPRVTIQGRFPEKTTAGNPVTGQFQVTNRSRWSIYDVALGVFHLPQSLRQTQRDIPLSTLPSKETATLPVTLHAFRRGFYELPDIRAYTLFPFGIFRSGKARKPLSSLLVLPSYHPVAGIDVPVGHRYQPGGIALTSNIGESPEYIGNREYVSGEPIRRLDFRSWARLGKPVVREFHEEYYCRIALIFDTYIPAGRKPTREGFLQLEAAVSLAASVAGALSHGEYIIDIFAAGPELYVFRAGRHTAHFDNVLEILACVDACRSNPFDTISPAVSEELGNISATICVFLDWDASRQQLARQIVEAGSSLKVMIARDGETTVPLHAAEGDVSQYSVQQIQNGGLEIL
;
A
#
# COMPACT_ATOMS: atom_id res chain seq x y z
N MET A 1 -26.27 -35.14 -3.39
CA MET A 1 -25.59 -33.82 -3.39
C MET A 1 -24.31 -34.03 -4.19
N LYS A 2 -24.33 -33.70 -5.50
CA LYS A 2 -23.23 -34.01 -6.42
C LYS A 2 -22.09 -33.04 -6.16
N ASP A 3 -20.90 -33.58 -5.89
CA ASP A 3 -19.66 -32.81 -5.79
C ASP A 3 -19.52 -31.93 -7.04
N PRO A 4 -19.26 -30.62 -6.90
CA PRO A 4 -19.01 -29.78 -8.05
C PRO A 4 -17.77 -30.31 -8.77
N LEU A 5 -17.94 -30.68 -10.04
CA LEU A 5 -16.89 -31.12 -10.95
C LEU A 5 -15.60 -30.32 -10.70
N ILE A 6 -14.60 -30.96 -10.08
CA ILE A 6 -13.28 -30.37 -9.86
C ILE A 6 -12.61 -30.29 -11.23
N VAL A 7 -12.83 -29.19 -11.93
CA VAL A 7 -12.18 -28.89 -13.19
C VAL A 7 -10.67 -28.79 -12.91
N PRO A 8 -9.81 -29.59 -13.56
CA PRO A 8 -8.37 -29.51 -13.33
C PRO A 8 -7.85 -28.09 -13.57
N GLY A 9 -6.97 -27.59 -12.68
CA GLY A 9 -6.45 -26.21 -12.76
C GLY A 9 -5.82 -25.85 -14.11
N TRP A 10 -5.25 -26.83 -14.82
CA TRP A 10 -4.71 -26.64 -16.18
C TRP A 10 -5.79 -26.33 -17.24
N VAL A 11 -7.01 -26.84 -17.07
CA VAL A 11 -8.15 -26.54 -17.95
C VAL A 11 -8.61 -25.11 -17.71
N PHE A 12 -8.67 -24.69 -16.45
CA PHE A 12 -9.05 -23.32 -16.09
C PHE A 12 -8.02 -22.30 -16.57
N ASP A 13 -6.74 -22.61 -16.42
CA ASP A 13 -5.62 -21.84 -16.96
C ASP A 13 -5.66 -21.77 -18.49
N ALA A 14 -5.92 -22.89 -19.16
CA ALA A 14 -6.07 -22.92 -20.61
C ALA A 14 -7.28 -22.09 -21.07
N TRP A 15 -8.41 -22.13 -20.36
CA TRP A 15 -9.60 -21.37 -20.71
C TRP A 15 -9.45 -19.85 -20.45
N ARG A 16 -8.75 -19.45 -19.38
CA ARG A 16 -8.46 -18.04 -19.08
C ARG A 16 -7.37 -17.45 -19.97
N PHE A 17 -6.36 -18.23 -20.33
CA PHE A 17 -5.24 -17.77 -21.17
C PHE A 17 -5.55 -17.94 -22.67
N LYS A 18 -5.82 -19.16 -23.14
CA LYS A 18 -5.85 -19.47 -24.58
C LYS A 18 -7.06 -18.90 -25.29
N VAL A 19 -8.22 -18.81 -24.64
CA VAL A 19 -9.47 -18.43 -25.31
C VAL A 19 -9.71 -16.93 -25.17
N THR A 20 -9.72 -16.20 -26.29
CA THR A 20 -10.09 -14.77 -26.32
C THR A 20 -11.60 -14.59 -26.12
N GLN A 21 -12.07 -13.35 -25.96
CA GLN A 21 -13.51 -13.07 -25.90
C GLN A 21 -14.20 -13.44 -27.22
N SER A 22 -13.59 -13.15 -28.38
CA SER A 22 -14.11 -13.54 -29.70
C SER A 22 -14.25 -15.05 -29.84
N ALA A 23 -13.26 -15.83 -29.39
CA ALA A 23 -13.36 -17.28 -29.39
C ALA A 23 -14.47 -17.82 -28.49
N ARG A 24 -14.74 -17.18 -27.35
CA ARG A 24 -15.87 -17.55 -26.49
C ARG A 24 -17.20 -17.35 -27.20
N TYR A 25 -17.39 -16.22 -27.88
CA TYR A 25 -18.60 -15.99 -28.67
C TYR A 25 -18.74 -17.01 -29.80
N LEU A 26 -17.67 -17.29 -30.54
CA LEU A 26 -17.68 -18.32 -31.60
C LEU A 26 -18.01 -19.71 -31.04
N LEU A 27 -17.51 -20.07 -29.86
CA LEU A 27 -17.84 -21.32 -29.18
C LEU A 27 -19.31 -21.37 -28.74
N TYR A 28 -19.87 -20.27 -28.23
CA TYR A 28 -21.29 -20.24 -27.87
C TYR A 28 -22.19 -20.36 -29.09
N VAL A 29 -21.86 -19.65 -30.17
CA VAL A 29 -22.61 -19.72 -31.43
C VAL A 29 -22.49 -21.11 -32.06
N SER A 30 -21.31 -21.75 -32.01
CA SER A 30 -21.16 -23.11 -32.53
C SER A 30 -21.96 -24.12 -31.70
N VAL A 31 -22.00 -24.01 -30.37
CA VAL A 31 -22.85 -24.86 -29.53
C VAL A 31 -24.34 -24.66 -29.87
N LEU A 32 -24.79 -23.41 -30.01
CA LEU A 32 -26.18 -23.10 -30.36
C LEU A 32 -26.55 -23.64 -31.75
N ALA A 33 -25.68 -23.47 -32.75
CA ALA A 33 -25.86 -24.03 -34.09
C ALA A 33 -25.89 -25.56 -34.06
N GLY A 34 -25.06 -26.19 -33.21
CA GLY A 34 -25.06 -27.63 -33.01
C GLY A 34 -26.39 -28.15 -32.44
N MET A 35 -26.98 -27.45 -31.46
CA MET A 35 -28.31 -27.78 -30.94
C MET A 35 -29.41 -27.65 -31.99
N GLY A 36 -29.31 -26.65 -32.89
CA GLY A 36 -30.24 -26.47 -34.02
C GLY A 36 -30.04 -27.49 -35.16
N SER A 37 -28.94 -28.25 -35.15
CA SER A 37 -28.58 -29.22 -36.21
C SER A 37 -29.21 -30.60 -36.02
N ILE A 38 -30.22 -30.73 -35.16
CA ILE A 38 -30.95 -32.00 -34.94
C ILE A 38 -31.66 -32.45 -36.23
N SER A 39 -31.99 -31.52 -37.14
CA SER A 39 -32.58 -31.81 -38.45
C SER A 39 -31.65 -31.41 -39.59
N VAL A 40 -31.30 -32.39 -40.45
CA VAL A 40 -30.47 -32.19 -41.65
C VAL A 40 -31.19 -31.39 -42.75
N MET A 41 -32.51 -31.22 -42.61
CA MET A 41 -33.34 -30.45 -43.56
C MET A 41 -33.05 -28.94 -43.52
N VAL A 42 -32.51 -28.43 -42.41
CA VAL A 42 -32.19 -27.02 -42.25
C VAL A 42 -30.68 -26.84 -42.45
N PRO A 43 -30.21 -25.89 -43.29
CA PRO A 43 -28.78 -25.71 -43.58
C PRO A 43 -27.93 -25.21 -42.39
N ILE A 44 -28.47 -25.17 -41.17
CA ILE A 44 -27.77 -24.80 -39.93
C ILE A 44 -26.54 -25.68 -39.68
N TYR A 45 -26.57 -26.96 -40.08
CA TYR A 45 -25.41 -27.85 -39.92
C TYR A 45 -24.18 -27.38 -40.70
N GLN A 46 -24.36 -26.66 -41.82
CA GLN A 46 -23.25 -26.11 -42.60
C GLN A 46 -22.54 -24.99 -41.83
N VAL A 47 -23.32 -24.15 -41.14
CA VAL A 47 -22.80 -23.10 -40.26
C VAL A 47 -22.05 -23.72 -39.09
N PHE A 48 -22.59 -24.77 -38.47
CA PHE A 48 -21.90 -25.51 -37.41
C PHE A 48 -20.55 -26.06 -37.87
N CYS A 49 -20.54 -26.82 -38.97
CA CYS A 49 -19.31 -27.39 -39.53
C CYS A 49 -18.29 -26.31 -39.92
N GLY A 50 -18.74 -25.19 -40.51
CA GLY A 50 -17.87 -24.06 -40.86
C GLY A 50 -17.23 -23.41 -39.64
N LEU A 51 -18.00 -23.16 -38.58
CA LEU A 51 -17.49 -22.59 -37.32
C LEU A 51 -16.51 -23.54 -36.63
N VAL A 52 -16.83 -24.83 -36.56
CA VAL A 52 -15.93 -25.85 -35.97
C VAL A 52 -14.66 -25.97 -36.80
N GLY A 53 -14.75 -25.97 -38.12
CA GLY A 53 -13.62 -25.98 -39.03
C GLY A 53 -12.71 -24.76 -38.85
N LEU A 54 -13.28 -23.56 -38.73
CA LEU A 54 -12.55 -22.33 -38.45
C LEU A 54 -11.83 -22.39 -37.10
N LEU A 55 -12.51 -22.85 -36.05
CA LEU A 55 -11.91 -23.01 -34.71
C LEU A 55 -10.77 -24.05 -34.73
N ALA A 56 -10.96 -25.18 -35.42
CA ALA A 56 -9.92 -26.21 -35.57
C ALA A 56 -8.71 -25.70 -36.35
N ALA A 57 -8.93 -25.01 -37.47
CA ALA A 57 -7.86 -24.39 -38.25
C ALA A 57 -7.10 -23.34 -37.44
N ALA A 58 -7.80 -22.47 -36.73
CA ALA A 58 -7.19 -21.46 -35.86
C ALA A 58 -6.36 -22.08 -34.74
N TRP A 59 -6.84 -23.16 -34.13
CA TRP A 59 -6.11 -23.89 -33.09
C TRP A 59 -4.84 -24.55 -33.65
N LEU A 60 -4.93 -25.22 -34.82
CA LEU A 60 -3.80 -25.86 -35.47
C LEU A 60 -2.73 -24.84 -35.90
N CYS A 61 -3.14 -23.73 -36.51
CA CYS A 61 -2.25 -22.61 -36.84
C CYS A 61 -1.58 -22.05 -35.59
N GLY A 62 -2.30 -21.90 -34.48
CA GLY A 62 -1.74 -21.43 -33.22
C GLY A 62 -0.64 -22.35 -32.67
N ILE A 63 -0.75 -23.67 -32.83
CA ILE A 63 0.30 -24.62 -32.41
C ILE A 63 1.56 -24.45 -33.27
N ILE A 64 1.37 -24.38 -34.60
CA ILE A 64 2.47 -24.26 -35.56
C ILE A 64 3.20 -22.93 -35.41
N MET A 65 2.46 -21.83 -35.23
CA MET A 65 2.98 -20.47 -35.16
C MET A 65 3.30 -20.01 -33.73
N SER A 66 3.41 -20.95 -32.78
CA SER A 66 3.65 -20.60 -31.38
C SER A 66 4.98 -19.82 -31.19
N PRO A 67 4.95 -18.64 -30.56
CA PRO A 67 6.12 -17.78 -30.46
C PRO A 67 7.16 -18.38 -29.52
N ARG A 68 8.41 -18.49 -29.99
CA ARG A 68 9.58 -18.78 -29.17
C ARG A 68 10.33 -17.49 -28.90
N VAL A 69 9.99 -16.85 -27.78
CA VAL A 69 10.56 -15.56 -27.39
C VAL A 69 11.20 -15.63 -26.01
N THR A 70 12.19 -14.77 -25.78
CA THR A 70 12.74 -14.50 -24.45
C THR A 70 12.21 -13.14 -23.99
N ILE A 71 11.79 -13.05 -22.72
CA ILE A 71 11.26 -11.82 -22.12
C ILE A 71 12.26 -11.35 -21.07
N GLN A 72 12.65 -10.08 -21.13
CA GLN A 72 13.45 -9.40 -20.12
C GLN A 72 12.77 -8.10 -19.72
N GLY A 73 13.01 -7.61 -18.51
CA GLY A 73 12.37 -6.40 -17.99
C GLY A 73 11.83 -6.59 -16.58
N ARG A 74 11.53 -5.48 -15.91
CA ARG A 74 11.03 -5.46 -14.52
C ARG A 74 10.03 -4.33 -14.34
N PHE A 75 9.13 -4.52 -13.39
CA PHE A 75 8.36 -3.41 -12.85
C PHE A 75 9.19 -2.67 -11.79
N PRO A 76 8.90 -1.39 -11.54
CA PRO A 76 9.34 -0.71 -10.32
C PRO A 76 8.91 -1.48 -9.06
N GLU A 77 9.71 -1.39 -8.00
CA GLU A 77 9.43 -2.09 -6.73
C GLU A 77 8.27 -1.45 -5.96
N LYS A 78 8.11 -0.13 -6.09
CA LYS A 78 7.09 0.67 -5.40
C LYS A 78 6.23 1.45 -6.38
N THR A 79 4.95 1.60 -6.06
CA THR A 79 4.00 2.50 -6.73
C THR A 79 2.97 3.00 -5.74
N THR A 80 2.09 3.91 -6.14
CA THR A 80 1.02 4.44 -5.29
C THR A 80 -0.33 3.96 -5.80
N ALA A 81 -1.27 3.66 -4.90
CA ALA A 81 -2.64 3.32 -5.27
C ALA A 81 -3.26 4.43 -6.15
N GLY A 82 -4.00 4.04 -7.19
CA GLY A 82 -4.58 4.96 -8.18
C GLY A 82 -3.63 5.35 -9.32
N ASN A 83 -2.31 5.24 -9.15
CA ASN A 83 -1.35 5.57 -10.20
C ASN A 83 -1.05 4.36 -11.10
N PRO A 84 -0.97 4.53 -12.43
CA PRO A 84 -0.55 3.46 -13.32
C PRO A 84 0.96 3.23 -13.21
N VAL A 85 1.38 1.97 -13.07
CA VAL A 85 2.77 1.54 -13.09
C VAL A 85 3.11 0.90 -14.42
N THR A 86 4.11 1.44 -15.13
CA THR A 86 4.54 0.94 -16.44
C THR A 86 5.91 0.29 -16.33
N GLY A 87 6.00 -0.99 -16.68
CA GLY A 87 7.26 -1.72 -16.86
C GLY A 87 7.64 -1.78 -18.34
N GLN A 88 8.93 -1.61 -18.64
CA GLN A 88 9.45 -1.78 -19.99
C GLN A 88 9.97 -3.21 -20.17
N PHE A 89 9.38 -3.97 -21.08
CA PHE A 89 9.75 -5.36 -21.33
C PHE A 89 10.35 -5.52 -22.72
N GLN A 90 11.56 -6.04 -22.77
CA GLN A 90 12.24 -6.43 -24.00
C GLN A 90 11.83 -7.86 -24.37
N VAL A 91 11.37 -8.03 -25.59
CA VAL A 91 10.96 -9.31 -26.16
C VAL A 91 11.87 -9.62 -27.34
N THR A 92 12.66 -10.68 -27.21
CA THR A 92 13.59 -11.14 -28.26
C THR A 92 13.03 -12.37 -28.96
N ASN A 93 12.89 -12.31 -30.28
CA ASN A 93 12.51 -13.47 -31.09
C ASN A 93 13.68 -14.45 -31.21
N ARG A 94 13.51 -15.68 -30.69
CA ARG A 94 14.51 -16.76 -30.79
C ARG A 94 14.23 -17.73 -31.93
N SER A 95 13.10 -17.57 -32.60
CA SER A 95 12.72 -18.42 -33.73
C SER A 95 13.45 -17.98 -35.01
N ARG A 96 13.44 -18.86 -36.02
CA ARG A 96 13.99 -18.55 -37.36
C ARG A 96 13.01 -17.73 -38.22
N TRP A 97 11.75 -17.62 -37.80
CA TRP A 97 10.67 -16.98 -38.54
C TRP A 97 10.28 -15.65 -37.89
N SER A 98 9.71 -14.73 -38.67
CA SER A 98 9.08 -13.54 -38.12
C SER A 98 7.82 -13.93 -37.35
N ILE A 99 7.63 -13.34 -36.17
CA ILE A 99 6.43 -13.53 -35.38
C ILE A 99 5.52 -12.33 -35.60
N TYR A 100 4.23 -12.59 -35.80
CA TYR A 100 3.22 -11.57 -36.00
C TYR A 100 2.35 -11.43 -34.75
N ASP A 101 1.81 -10.22 -34.55
CA ASP A 101 0.91 -9.85 -33.46
C ASP A 101 1.35 -10.31 -32.06
N VAL A 102 2.59 -9.98 -31.67
CA VAL A 102 3.13 -10.34 -30.36
C VAL A 102 2.62 -9.38 -29.28
N ALA A 103 1.98 -9.91 -28.24
CA ALA A 103 1.53 -9.16 -27.09
C ALA A 103 2.10 -9.75 -25.78
N LEU A 104 2.12 -8.91 -24.75
CA LEU A 104 2.53 -9.28 -23.39
C LEU A 104 1.33 -9.16 -22.44
N GLY A 105 1.11 -10.20 -21.63
CA GLY A 105 0.04 -10.21 -20.66
C GLY A 105 0.42 -10.85 -19.34
N VAL A 106 -0.04 -10.22 -18.26
CA VAL A 106 -0.04 -10.78 -16.93
C VAL A 106 -1.43 -11.33 -16.65
N PHE A 107 -1.50 -12.64 -16.46
CA PHE A 107 -2.74 -13.38 -16.19
C PHE A 107 -2.84 -13.65 -14.70
N HIS A 108 -4.05 -13.89 -14.19
CA HIS A 108 -4.29 -14.21 -12.78
C HIS A 108 -3.92 -13.10 -11.78
N LEU A 109 -3.95 -11.85 -12.24
CA LEU A 109 -3.86 -10.70 -11.34
C LEU A 109 -5.02 -10.71 -10.32
N PRO A 110 -4.74 -10.32 -9.05
CA PRO A 110 -5.79 -10.12 -8.06
C PRO A 110 -6.75 -9.01 -8.53
N GLN A 111 -7.97 -9.00 -8.00
CA GLN A 111 -9.00 -8.05 -8.44
C GLN A 111 -8.56 -6.58 -8.28
N SER A 112 -7.71 -6.29 -7.29
CA SER A 112 -7.11 -4.99 -7.00
C SER A 112 -6.09 -4.51 -8.04
N LEU A 113 -5.64 -5.38 -8.96
CA LEU A 113 -4.72 -5.06 -10.05
C LEU A 113 -5.37 -5.30 -11.40
N ARG A 114 -5.15 -4.40 -12.36
CA ARG A 114 -5.56 -4.63 -13.76
C ARG A 114 -4.47 -4.18 -14.70
N GLN A 115 -4.13 -5.05 -15.65
CA GLN A 115 -3.33 -4.63 -16.79
C GLN A 115 -4.20 -3.82 -17.76
N THR A 116 -3.75 -2.62 -18.07
CA THR A 116 -4.33 -1.77 -19.11
C THR A 116 -3.73 -2.20 -20.46
N GLN A 117 -4.53 -2.13 -21.54
CA GLN A 117 -4.04 -2.40 -22.91
C GLN A 117 -3.39 -3.79 -23.12
N ARG A 118 -3.89 -4.82 -22.44
CA ARG A 118 -3.33 -6.19 -22.48
C ARG A 118 -3.16 -6.79 -23.89
N ASP A 119 -4.02 -6.43 -24.84
CA ASP A 119 -4.07 -7.01 -26.18
C ASP A 119 -3.69 -5.98 -27.28
N ILE A 120 -2.78 -5.02 -27.00
CA ILE A 120 -2.17 -4.20 -28.07
C ILE A 120 -0.95 -4.96 -28.60
N PRO A 121 -1.02 -5.57 -29.79
CA PRO A 121 0.08 -6.36 -30.29
C PRO A 121 1.11 -5.49 -31.01
N LEU A 122 2.37 -5.93 -30.94
CA LEU A 122 3.38 -5.57 -31.92
C LEU A 122 3.11 -6.32 -33.22
N SER A 123 2.88 -5.58 -34.30
CA SER A 123 2.50 -6.13 -35.60
C SER A 123 3.49 -7.17 -36.13
N THR A 124 4.78 -6.86 -36.08
CA THR A 124 5.85 -7.76 -36.53
C THR A 124 7.05 -7.72 -35.59
N LEU A 125 7.57 -8.90 -35.29
CA LEU A 125 8.86 -9.08 -34.62
C LEU A 125 9.73 -10.00 -35.50
N PRO A 126 10.66 -9.42 -36.28
CA PRO A 126 11.51 -10.19 -37.18
C PRO A 126 12.36 -11.24 -36.46
N SER A 127 12.87 -12.18 -37.23
CA SER A 127 13.75 -13.25 -36.75
C SER A 127 14.96 -12.67 -36.02
N LYS A 128 15.26 -13.15 -34.81
CA LYS A 128 16.40 -12.71 -33.98
C LYS A 128 16.39 -11.25 -33.51
N GLU A 129 15.35 -10.49 -33.80
CA GLU A 129 15.24 -9.10 -33.34
C GLU A 129 14.63 -8.98 -31.94
N THR A 130 14.87 -7.82 -31.32
CA THR A 130 14.33 -7.47 -30.00
C THR A 130 13.48 -6.22 -30.13
N ALA A 131 12.28 -6.25 -29.54
CA ALA A 131 11.42 -5.08 -29.43
C ALA A 131 11.10 -4.80 -27.96
N THR A 132 10.89 -3.53 -27.63
CA THR A 132 10.48 -3.10 -26.28
C THR A 132 8.99 -2.82 -26.27
N LEU A 133 8.28 -3.47 -25.36
CA LEU A 133 6.84 -3.32 -25.17
C LEU A 133 6.55 -2.79 -23.76
N PRO A 134 5.85 -1.66 -23.64
CA PRO A 134 5.41 -1.18 -22.34
C PRO A 134 4.24 -2.03 -21.84
N VAL A 135 4.28 -2.37 -20.56
CA VAL A 135 3.18 -3.07 -19.88
C VAL A 135 2.77 -2.23 -18.69
N THR A 136 1.51 -1.78 -18.68
CA THR A 136 0.97 -0.91 -17.64
C THR A 136 -0.01 -1.67 -16.76
N LEU A 137 0.24 -1.66 -15.44
CA LEU A 137 -0.67 -2.14 -14.42
C LEU A 137 -1.30 -0.95 -13.69
N HIS A 138 -2.58 -1.06 -13.37
CA HIS A 138 -3.32 -0.11 -12.54
C HIS A 138 -3.65 -0.78 -11.21
N ALA A 139 -3.18 -0.18 -10.12
CA ALA A 139 -3.45 -0.62 -8.76
C ALA A 139 -4.61 0.18 -8.17
N PHE A 140 -5.70 -0.50 -7.82
CA PHE A 140 -6.92 0.11 -7.27
C PHE A 140 -6.90 0.16 -5.75
N ARG A 141 -6.05 -0.64 -5.11
CA ARG A 141 -5.91 -0.71 -3.65
C ARG A 141 -4.44 -0.85 -3.31
N ARG A 142 -4.03 -0.22 -2.22
CA ARG A 142 -2.72 -0.43 -1.58
C ARG A 142 -2.52 -1.90 -1.18
N GLY A 143 -1.27 -2.31 -0.98
CA GLY A 143 -0.95 -3.69 -0.65
C GLY A 143 0.40 -4.14 -1.16
N PHE A 144 0.90 -5.21 -0.55
CA PHE A 144 1.99 -6.00 -1.10
C PHE A 144 1.44 -7.06 -2.06
N TYR A 145 1.85 -7.01 -3.32
CA TYR A 145 1.37 -7.93 -4.35
C TYR A 145 2.50 -8.78 -4.92
N GLU A 146 2.37 -10.09 -4.80
CA GLU A 146 3.18 -11.03 -5.58
C GLU A 146 2.63 -11.09 -7.01
N LEU A 147 3.40 -10.58 -7.96
CA LEU A 147 2.98 -10.53 -9.36
C LEU A 147 3.17 -11.91 -10.02
N PRO A 148 2.13 -12.45 -10.67
CA PRO A 148 2.26 -13.71 -11.41
C PRO A 148 3.11 -13.52 -12.67
N ASP A 149 3.55 -14.61 -13.28
CA ASP A 149 4.39 -14.57 -14.48
C ASP A 149 3.77 -13.72 -15.61
N ILE A 150 4.62 -12.90 -16.23
CA ILE A 150 4.30 -12.28 -17.51
C ILE A 150 4.48 -13.30 -18.63
N ARG A 151 3.51 -13.35 -19.55
CA ARG A 151 3.50 -14.27 -20.69
C ARG A 151 3.52 -13.50 -22.00
N ALA A 152 4.35 -13.95 -22.93
CA ALA A 152 4.28 -13.51 -24.31
C ALA A 152 3.41 -14.46 -25.13
N TYR A 153 2.53 -13.90 -25.94
CA TYR A 153 1.64 -14.65 -26.80
C TYR A 153 1.42 -13.95 -28.13
N THR A 154 0.95 -14.70 -29.11
CA THR A 154 0.45 -14.18 -30.39
C THR A 154 -1.05 -14.44 -30.50
N LEU A 155 -1.73 -13.52 -31.17
CA LEU A 155 -3.12 -13.65 -31.61
C LEU A 155 -3.22 -14.00 -33.11
N PHE A 156 -2.11 -13.99 -33.83
CA PHE A 156 -2.06 -14.29 -35.26
C PHE A 156 -2.38 -15.77 -35.55
N PRO A 157 -3.07 -16.09 -36.67
CA PRO A 157 -3.59 -15.18 -37.69
C PRO A 157 -5.02 -14.68 -37.47
N PHE A 158 -5.85 -15.41 -36.73
CA PHE A 158 -7.31 -15.15 -36.70
C PHE A 158 -7.80 -14.33 -35.49
N GLY A 159 -6.95 -14.05 -34.50
CA GLY A 159 -7.36 -13.36 -33.26
C GLY A 159 -8.23 -14.19 -32.31
N ILE A 160 -8.35 -15.50 -32.56
CA ILE A 160 -9.25 -16.41 -31.84
C ILE A 160 -8.53 -17.04 -30.63
N PHE A 161 -7.33 -17.56 -30.81
CA PHE A 161 -6.60 -18.22 -29.72
C PHE A 161 -5.29 -17.50 -29.43
N ARG A 162 -4.99 -17.34 -28.13
CA ARG A 162 -3.66 -16.95 -27.69
C ARG A 162 -2.74 -18.16 -27.73
N SER A 163 -1.64 -18.03 -28.47
CA SER A 163 -0.58 -19.05 -28.50
C SER A 163 0.73 -18.49 -27.95
N GLY A 164 1.37 -19.21 -27.04
CA GLY A 164 2.61 -18.78 -26.43
C GLY A 164 2.99 -19.66 -25.25
N LYS A 165 4.29 -19.93 -25.11
CA LYS A 165 4.85 -20.72 -24.00
C LYS A 165 5.86 -19.94 -23.15
N ALA A 166 6.36 -18.81 -23.66
CA ALA A 166 7.33 -18.00 -22.95
C ALA A 166 6.71 -17.37 -21.70
N ARG A 167 7.36 -17.55 -20.56
CA ARG A 167 6.99 -16.99 -19.26
C ARG A 167 8.21 -16.35 -18.63
N LYS A 168 7.98 -15.27 -17.89
CA LYS A 168 9.00 -14.64 -17.06
C LYS A 168 8.40 -14.33 -15.69
N PRO A 169 9.02 -14.79 -14.58
CA PRO A 169 8.55 -14.45 -13.26
C PRO A 169 8.70 -12.95 -13.00
N LEU A 170 7.68 -12.35 -12.42
CA LEU A 170 7.70 -10.95 -12.01
C LEU A 170 8.11 -10.85 -10.54
N SER A 171 8.75 -9.74 -10.17
CA SER A 171 9.02 -9.41 -8.79
C SER A 171 7.74 -8.94 -8.10
N SER A 172 7.75 -8.93 -6.77
CA SER A 172 6.70 -8.29 -5.98
C SER A 172 6.58 -6.79 -6.30
N LEU A 173 5.38 -6.25 -6.08
CA LEU A 173 5.05 -4.84 -6.23
C LEU A 173 4.42 -4.34 -4.93
N LEU A 174 5.06 -3.37 -4.29
CA LEU A 174 4.52 -2.67 -3.14
C LEU A 174 3.71 -1.46 -3.60
N VAL A 175 2.41 -1.46 -3.33
CA VAL A 175 1.51 -0.35 -3.64
C VAL A 175 1.27 0.45 -2.37
N LEU A 176 1.91 1.61 -2.27
CA LEU A 176 1.76 2.58 -1.18
C LEU A 176 0.36 3.21 -1.18
N PRO A 177 -0.15 3.65 -0.02
CA PRO A 177 -1.40 4.37 0.05
C PRO A 177 -1.35 5.69 -0.72
N SER A 178 -2.48 6.05 -1.34
CA SER A 178 -2.67 7.41 -1.88
C SER A 178 -3.12 8.32 -0.74
N TYR A 179 -2.49 9.49 -0.63
CA TYR A 179 -2.80 10.48 0.39
C TYR A 179 -2.62 11.90 -0.15
N HIS A 180 -3.27 12.84 0.53
CA HIS A 180 -3.18 14.26 0.22
C HIS A 180 -2.28 14.95 1.24
N PRO A 181 -1.15 15.53 0.84
CA PRO A 181 -0.30 16.30 1.76
C PRO A 181 -1.11 17.43 2.40
N VAL A 182 -0.97 17.60 3.71
CA VAL A 182 -1.55 18.72 4.47
C VAL A 182 -0.44 19.70 4.86
N ALA A 183 -0.78 20.98 5.02
CA ALA A 183 0.21 22.03 5.26
C ALA A 183 0.81 21.95 6.67
N GLY A 184 0.03 21.46 7.64
CA GLY A 184 0.46 21.30 9.01
C GLY A 184 -0.58 20.55 9.83
N ILE A 185 -0.15 20.16 11.02
CA ILE A 185 -1.01 19.56 12.03
C ILE A 185 -0.80 20.30 13.35
N ASP A 186 -1.89 20.71 13.98
CA ASP A 186 -1.86 21.28 15.31
C ASP A 186 -1.70 20.15 16.32
N VAL A 187 -0.44 19.91 16.70
CA VAL A 187 -0.10 18.92 17.72
C VAL A 187 -0.31 19.60 19.08
N PRO A 188 -1.19 19.06 19.95
CA PRO A 188 -1.41 19.66 21.26
C PRO A 188 -0.15 19.45 22.11
N VAL A 189 0.87 20.29 22.02
CA VAL A 189 2.06 20.14 22.87
C VAL A 189 1.72 20.68 24.24
N GLY A 190 1.50 19.79 25.22
CA GLY A 190 1.31 20.22 26.60
C GLY A 190 2.54 20.95 27.12
N HIS A 191 2.36 21.99 27.94
CA HIS A 191 3.44 22.75 28.60
C HIS A 191 4.29 21.93 29.60
N ARG A 192 4.26 20.61 29.55
CA ARG A 192 5.21 19.79 30.30
C ARG A 192 6.58 19.93 29.64
N TYR A 193 7.38 20.84 30.18
CA TYR A 193 8.80 20.57 30.34
C TYR A 193 8.92 19.14 30.87
N GLN A 194 9.45 18.22 30.06
CA GLN A 194 9.87 16.91 30.55
C GLN A 194 11.34 17.05 30.94
N PRO A 195 11.68 17.27 32.23
CA PRO A 195 13.06 17.15 32.67
C PRO A 195 13.40 15.66 32.57
N GLY A 196 14.26 15.31 31.64
CA GLY A 196 14.50 13.90 31.28
C GLY A 196 14.04 13.53 29.88
N GLY A 197 13.64 14.49 29.04
CA GLY A 197 13.89 14.36 27.60
C GLY A 197 15.36 13.96 27.48
N ILE A 198 15.59 12.68 27.18
CA ILE A 198 16.94 12.14 27.10
C ILE A 198 17.59 13.08 26.11
N ALA A 199 18.57 13.87 26.56
CA ALA A 199 19.58 14.36 25.66
C ALA A 199 20.08 13.06 25.05
N LEU A 200 19.54 12.70 23.89
CA LEU A 200 20.17 11.78 22.99
C LEU A 200 21.47 12.52 22.73
N THR A 201 22.45 12.28 23.60
CA THR A 201 23.84 12.34 23.23
C THR A 201 23.82 11.64 21.90
N SER A 202 23.93 12.45 20.85
CA SER A 202 24.27 12.01 19.53
C SER A 202 25.49 11.12 19.76
N ASN A 203 25.29 9.81 19.84
CA ASN A 203 26.41 8.90 20.07
C ASN A 203 27.36 8.88 18.88
N ILE A 204 27.13 9.76 17.88
CA ILE A 204 27.97 10.02 16.74
C ILE A 204 27.87 11.53 16.42
N GLY A 205 28.87 12.32 16.83
CA GLY A 205 29.29 13.52 16.09
C GLY A 205 28.75 14.92 16.43
N GLU A 206 27.55 15.09 17.00
CA GLU A 206 26.96 16.43 17.20
C GLU A 206 26.84 16.82 18.69
N SER A 207 27.89 17.42 19.23
CA SER A 207 27.83 17.98 20.59
C SER A 207 26.73 19.03 20.68
N PRO A 208 25.91 19.05 21.76
CA PRO A 208 24.87 20.05 21.91
C PRO A 208 25.47 21.45 21.82
N GLU A 209 24.77 22.38 21.16
CA GLU A 209 25.31 23.71 20.86
C GLU A 209 25.57 24.48 22.15
N TYR A 210 26.79 25.01 22.30
CA TYR A 210 27.17 25.78 23.48
C TYR A 210 26.48 27.15 23.45
N ILE A 211 25.63 27.42 24.44
CA ILE A 211 24.93 28.71 24.57
C ILE A 211 25.80 29.71 25.33
N GLY A 212 26.43 29.26 26.41
CA GLY A 212 27.13 30.17 27.31
C GLY A 212 27.59 29.55 28.61
N ASN A 213 28.02 30.41 29.52
CA ASN A 213 28.53 30.05 30.83
C ASN A 213 27.67 30.68 31.91
N ARG A 214 27.34 29.92 32.95
CA ARG A 214 26.65 30.43 34.14
C ARG A 214 27.35 30.03 35.42
N GLU A 215 26.97 30.68 36.51
CA GLU A 215 27.48 30.35 37.85
C GLU A 215 26.91 28.99 38.31
N TYR A 216 27.77 28.21 38.97
CA TYR A 216 27.42 26.89 39.48
C TYR A 216 26.37 26.97 40.58
N VAL A 217 25.37 26.09 40.51
CA VAL A 217 24.41 25.86 41.59
C VAL A 217 24.71 24.51 42.25
N SER A 218 24.63 24.49 43.58
CA SER A 218 24.93 23.30 44.38
C SER A 218 24.06 22.10 43.96
N GLY A 219 24.69 20.95 43.72
CA GLY A 219 24.02 19.71 43.29
C GLY A 219 24.22 19.39 41.81
N GLU A 220 24.82 20.28 41.02
CA GLU A 220 25.09 20.03 39.61
C GLU A 220 26.28 19.09 39.36
N PRO A 221 26.23 18.33 38.25
CA PRO A 221 27.27 17.36 37.92
C PRO A 221 28.59 18.04 37.55
N ILE A 222 29.68 17.57 38.17
CA ILE A 222 31.06 18.06 37.96
C ILE A 222 31.47 18.07 36.48
N ARG A 223 30.92 17.15 35.67
CA ARG A 223 31.20 17.06 34.22
C ARG A 223 30.81 18.31 33.43
N ARG A 224 29.84 19.10 33.91
CA ARG A 224 29.41 20.34 33.24
C ARG A 224 30.26 21.56 33.61
N LEU A 225 31.20 21.43 34.56
CA LEU A 225 32.08 22.54 34.95
C LEU A 225 32.99 22.97 33.79
N ASP A 226 33.17 24.29 33.67
CA ASP A 226 34.23 24.89 32.88
C ASP A 226 35.41 25.24 33.80
N PHE A 227 36.38 24.33 33.88
CA PHE A 227 37.58 24.54 34.69
C PHE A 227 38.41 25.75 34.24
N ARG A 228 38.35 26.12 32.95
CA ARG A 228 39.12 27.25 32.43
C ARG A 228 38.48 28.56 32.86
N SER A 229 37.16 28.66 32.77
CA SER A 229 36.43 29.85 33.22
C SER A 229 36.45 29.98 34.74
N TRP A 230 36.38 28.85 35.46
CA TRP A 230 36.56 28.82 36.91
C TRP A 230 37.93 29.36 37.33
N ALA A 231 39.02 28.89 36.70
CA ALA A 231 40.37 29.37 37.00
C ALA A 231 40.56 30.88 36.75
N ARG A 232 39.86 31.47 35.78
CA ARG A 232 39.96 32.91 35.46
C ARG A 232 39.12 33.79 36.39
N LEU A 233 37.93 33.32 36.78
CA LEU A 233 36.95 34.12 37.53
C LEU A 233 37.01 33.88 39.05
N GLY A 234 37.73 32.84 39.50
CA GLY A 234 37.85 32.49 40.93
C GLY A 234 36.57 31.92 41.54
N LYS A 235 35.52 31.68 40.74
CA LYS A 235 34.24 31.10 41.16
C LYS A 235 33.82 29.95 40.23
N PRO A 236 33.11 28.91 40.72
CA PRO A 236 32.77 27.76 39.88
C PRO A 236 31.77 28.15 38.79
N VAL A 237 32.07 27.77 37.54
CA VAL A 237 31.29 28.10 36.34
C VAL A 237 30.91 26.83 35.61
N VAL A 238 29.69 26.79 35.06
CA VAL A 238 29.12 25.67 34.33
C VAL A 238 28.84 26.07 32.89
N ARG A 239 29.15 25.16 31.95
CA ARG A 239 28.78 25.30 30.53
C ARG A 239 27.31 24.98 30.35
N GLU A 240 26.58 25.92 29.76
CA GLU A 240 25.18 25.77 29.38
C GLU A 240 25.12 25.39 27.90
N PHE A 241 24.41 24.30 27.62
CA PHE A 241 24.24 23.75 26.29
C PHE A 241 22.76 23.85 25.91
N HIS A 242 22.49 24.10 24.63
CA HIS A 242 21.14 24.02 24.08
C HIS A 242 20.74 22.54 24.03
N GLU A 243 19.79 22.16 24.87
CA GLU A 243 19.14 20.85 24.79
C GLU A 243 18.01 20.98 23.76
N GLU A 244 18.19 20.36 22.59
CA GLU A 244 17.16 20.30 21.56
C GLU A 244 16.14 19.23 21.97
N TYR A 245 14.93 19.64 22.33
CA TYR A 245 13.86 18.73 22.73
C TYR A 245 13.01 18.36 21.52
N TYR A 246 13.11 17.12 21.04
CA TYR A 246 12.14 16.60 20.08
C TYR A 246 10.85 16.23 20.77
N CYS A 247 9.74 16.69 20.20
CA CYS A 247 8.43 16.17 20.55
C CYS A 247 8.30 14.74 19.98
N ARG A 248 8.29 13.75 20.89
CA ARG A 248 8.06 12.35 20.56
C ARG A 248 6.57 12.11 20.42
N ILE A 249 6.16 11.59 19.27
CA ILE A 249 4.77 11.38 18.92
C ILE A 249 4.48 9.89 18.77
N ALA A 250 3.35 9.46 19.34
CA ALA A 250 2.71 8.20 18.98
C ALA A 250 1.62 8.45 17.93
N LEU A 251 1.64 7.68 16.85
CA LEU A 251 0.56 7.64 15.86
C LEU A 251 -0.17 6.30 15.97
N ILE A 252 -1.41 6.31 16.44
CA ILE A 252 -2.22 5.12 16.65
C ILE A 252 -3.30 5.07 15.56
N PHE A 253 -3.30 4.01 14.78
CA PHE A 253 -4.18 3.81 13.64
C PHE A 253 -5.11 2.61 13.84
N ASP A 254 -6.41 2.85 13.65
CA ASP A 254 -7.47 1.84 13.76
C ASP A 254 -7.71 1.11 12.44
N THR A 255 -7.81 -0.22 12.53
CA THR A 255 -8.06 -1.10 11.38
C THR A 255 -9.33 -1.94 11.55
N TYR A 256 -10.08 -1.74 12.62
CA TYR A 256 -11.23 -2.58 12.97
C TYR A 256 -12.44 -2.32 12.06
N ILE A 257 -12.92 -3.37 11.40
CA ILE A 257 -14.12 -3.31 10.56
C ILE A 257 -15.11 -4.39 11.03
N PRO A 258 -16.31 -3.98 11.50
CA PRO A 258 -17.35 -4.90 11.94
C PRO A 258 -17.68 -6.00 10.92
N ALA A 259 -18.06 -7.16 11.45
CA ALA A 259 -18.53 -8.27 10.63
C ALA A 259 -19.76 -7.85 9.78
N GLY A 260 -19.85 -8.37 8.56
CA GLY A 260 -20.95 -8.09 7.63
C GLY A 260 -20.62 -7.07 6.54
N ARG A 261 -19.59 -6.23 6.71
CA ARG A 261 -19.09 -5.37 5.62
C ARG A 261 -18.21 -6.17 4.65
N LYS A 262 -18.53 -6.06 3.35
CA LYS A 262 -17.74 -6.65 2.26
C LYS A 262 -16.86 -5.59 1.60
N PRO A 263 -15.60 -5.93 1.29
CA PRO A 263 -14.72 -5.01 0.57
C PRO A 263 -15.20 -4.85 -0.87
N THR A 264 -14.97 -3.66 -1.42
CA THR A 264 -15.06 -3.42 -2.86
C THR A 264 -13.71 -3.76 -3.52
N ARG A 265 -13.59 -3.50 -4.82
CA ARG A 265 -12.32 -3.61 -5.55
C ARG A 265 -11.22 -2.68 -5.01
N GLU A 266 -11.63 -1.57 -4.43
CA GLU A 266 -10.77 -0.57 -3.81
C GLU A 266 -10.59 -0.84 -2.31
N GLY A 267 -11.19 -1.92 -1.78
CA GLY A 267 -11.17 -2.24 -0.35
C GLY A 267 -12.37 -1.65 0.39
N PHE A 268 -12.17 -1.31 1.66
CA PHE A 268 -13.18 -0.67 2.49
C PHE A 268 -12.98 0.84 2.44
N LEU A 269 -13.88 1.57 1.80
CA LEU A 269 -13.72 3.01 1.55
C LEU A 269 -13.36 3.80 2.81
N GLN A 270 -14.01 3.48 3.95
CA GLN A 270 -13.72 4.10 5.24
C GLN A 270 -12.30 3.82 5.74
N LEU A 271 -11.81 2.58 5.60
CA LEU A 271 -10.44 2.22 5.97
C LEU A 271 -9.42 2.86 5.02
N GLU A 272 -9.69 2.87 3.72
CA GLU A 272 -8.79 3.50 2.75
C GLU A 272 -8.70 5.02 3.01
N ALA A 273 -9.81 5.68 3.36
CA ALA A 273 -9.79 7.08 3.78
C ALA A 273 -9.02 7.28 5.09
N ALA A 274 -9.22 6.43 6.10
CA ALA A 274 -8.47 6.52 7.35
C ALA A 274 -6.96 6.28 7.16
N VAL A 275 -6.57 5.36 6.27
CA VAL A 275 -5.16 5.18 5.89
C VAL A 275 -4.62 6.41 5.17
N SER A 276 -5.40 6.99 4.26
CA SER A 276 -5.05 8.23 3.59
C SER A 276 -4.80 9.34 4.61
N LEU A 277 -5.68 9.48 5.60
CA LEU A 277 -5.55 10.43 6.69
C LEU A 277 -4.32 10.16 7.56
N ALA A 278 -4.07 8.91 7.95
CA ALA A 278 -2.88 8.54 8.72
C ALA A 278 -1.57 8.82 7.96
N ALA A 279 -1.55 8.57 6.64
CA ALA A 279 -0.42 8.92 5.78
C ALA A 279 -0.23 10.43 5.66
N SER A 280 -1.32 11.21 5.52
CA SER A 280 -1.27 12.67 5.54
C SER A 280 -0.73 13.22 6.87
N VAL A 281 -1.18 12.67 8.00
CA VAL A 281 -0.68 13.01 9.35
C VAL A 281 0.81 12.68 9.46
N ALA A 282 1.23 11.47 9.11
CA ALA A 282 2.63 11.07 9.14
C ALA A 282 3.51 11.98 8.25
N GLY A 283 2.98 12.38 7.09
CA GLY A 283 3.63 13.31 6.19
C GLY A 283 3.79 14.69 6.83
N ALA A 284 2.72 15.24 7.43
CA ALA A 284 2.76 16.52 8.13
C ALA A 284 3.79 16.52 9.27
N LEU A 285 3.81 15.44 10.06
CA LEU A 285 4.77 15.27 11.17
C LEU A 285 6.21 15.19 10.67
N SER A 286 6.46 14.54 9.51
CA SER A 286 7.80 14.41 8.95
C SER A 286 8.41 15.72 8.44
N HIS A 287 7.56 16.71 8.12
CA HIS A 287 8.01 18.06 7.71
C HIS A 287 8.28 18.97 8.92
N GLY A 288 7.69 18.67 10.07
CA GLY A 288 7.93 19.39 11.32
C GLY A 288 9.15 18.86 12.09
N GLU A 289 9.39 19.42 13.26
CA GLU A 289 10.45 18.98 14.20
C GLU A 289 9.98 17.85 15.12
N TYR A 290 9.15 16.95 14.59
CA TYR A 290 8.53 15.85 15.32
C TYR A 290 9.20 14.52 14.99
N ILE A 291 9.27 13.63 15.99
CA ILE A 291 9.74 12.25 15.78
C ILE A 291 8.57 11.31 16.08
N ILE A 292 8.20 10.49 15.10
CA ILE A 292 7.24 9.40 15.30
C ILE A 292 8.01 8.25 15.96
N ASP A 293 7.87 8.10 17.27
CA ASP A 293 8.54 7.05 18.06
C ASP A 293 7.73 5.75 18.05
N ILE A 294 6.40 5.87 18.01
CA ILE A 294 5.48 4.74 18.05
C ILE A 294 4.48 4.86 16.91
N PHE A 295 4.31 3.76 16.20
CA PHE A 295 3.22 3.58 15.26
C PHE A 295 2.48 2.29 15.58
N ALA A 296 1.22 2.41 16.01
CA ALA A 296 0.36 1.26 16.21
C ALA A 296 -0.63 1.19 15.04
N ALA A 297 -0.79 0.02 14.43
CA ALA A 297 -1.73 -0.17 13.33
C ALA A 297 -2.51 -1.46 13.54
N GLY A 298 -3.77 -1.32 13.99
CA GLY A 298 -4.55 -2.48 14.41
C GLY A 298 -3.91 -3.16 15.62
N PRO A 299 -3.74 -4.50 15.63
CA PRO A 299 -3.18 -5.24 16.77
C PRO A 299 -1.64 -5.17 16.84
N GLU A 300 -0.99 -4.57 15.85
CA GLU A 300 0.47 -4.54 15.74
C GLU A 300 1.02 -3.20 16.23
N LEU A 301 2.07 -3.28 17.05
CA LEU A 301 2.79 -2.14 17.59
C LEU A 301 4.20 -2.09 16.99
N TYR A 302 4.53 -0.98 16.35
CA TYR A 302 5.84 -0.72 15.76
C TYR A 302 6.51 0.39 16.57
N VAL A 303 7.68 0.08 17.16
CA VAL A 303 8.47 1.03 17.95
C VAL A 303 9.71 1.41 17.15
N PHE A 304 9.77 2.65 16.68
CA PHE A 304 10.87 3.18 15.88
C PHE A 304 11.96 3.74 16.78
N ARG A 305 12.83 2.88 17.29
CA ARG A 305 13.97 3.30 18.13
C ARG A 305 15.15 3.76 17.26
N ALA A 306 15.07 4.91 16.59
CA ALA A 306 16.21 5.47 15.84
C ALA A 306 16.09 6.98 15.54
N GLY A 307 17.24 7.68 15.57
CA GLY A 307 17.39 9.13 15.52
C GLY A 307 16.95 9.83 14.23
N ARG A 308 16.96 11.16 14.31
CA ARG A 308 16.53 12.17 13.32
C ARG A 308 16.61 11.71 11.85
N HIS A 309 15.46 11.86 11.18
CA HIS A 309 15.22 12.10 9.75
C HIS A 309 14.95 10.94 8.77
N THR A 310 13.88 11.17 8.00
CA THR A 310 13.41 10.59 6.71
C THR A 310 13.08 9.11 6.62
N ALA A 311 13.77 8.21 7.33
CA ALA A 311 13.44 6.78 7.25
C ALA A 311 12.05 6.45 7.83
N HIS A 312 11.53 7.27 8.74
CA HIS A 312 10.27 6.99 9.45
C HIS A 312 9.03 7.15 8.58
N PHE A 313 9.00 8.14 7.67
CA PHE A 313 7.82 8.39 6.86
C PHE A 313 7.59 7.29 5.82
N ASP A 314 8.63 6.94 5.06
CA ASP A 314 8.56 5.84 4.10
C ASP A 314 8.18 4.52 4.79
N ASN A 315 8.78 4.22 5.96
CA ASN A 315 8.42 3.04 6.75
C ASN A 315 6.94 3.05 7.16
N VAL A 316 6.39 4.19 7.61
CA VAL A 316 4.96 4.32 7.94
C VAL A 316 4.10 4.07 6.71
N LEU A 317 4.46 4.60 5.53
CA LEU A 317 3.74 4.32 4.29
C LEU A 317 3.80 2.84 3.88
N GLU A 318 4.95 2.19 4.07
CA GLU A 318 5.11 0.75 3.80
C GLU A 318 4.27 -0.12 4.73
N ILE A 319 4.24 0.21 6.03
CA ILE A 319 3.39 -0.49 7.00
C ILE A 319 1.91 -0.25 6.65
N LEU A 320 1.51 1.01 6.43
CA LEU A 320 0.14 1.34 6.02
C LEU A 320 -0.28 0.63 4.72
N ALA A 321 0.64 0.41 3.79
CA ALA A 321 0.40 -0.35 2.57
C ALA A 321 0.02 -1.81 2.87
N CYS A 322 0.67 -2.43 3.86
CA CYS A 322 0.50 -3.84 4.22
C CYS A 322 -0.60 -4.09 5.27
N VAL A 323 -1.06 -3.05 5.97
CA VAL A 323 -2.10 -3.16 7.00
C VAL A 323 -3.46 -3.47 6.39
N ASP A 324 -4.03 -4.60 6.80
CA ASP A 324 -5.35 -5.08 6.43
C ASP A 324 -6.41 -4.86 7.52
N ALA A 325 -7.69 -5.00 7.13
CA ALA A 325 -8.81 -4.84 8.04
C ALA A 325 -8.86 -5.93 9.12
N CYS A 326 -8.93 -5.52 10.38
CA CYS A 326 -9.12 -6.41 11.52
C CYS A 326 -10.61 -6.69 11.75
N ARG A 327 -10.93 -7.95 12.08
CA ARG A 327 -12.31 -8.41 12.36
C ARG A 327 -12.60 -8.54 13.85
N SER A 328 -11.57 -8.51 14.68
CA SER A 328 -11.63 -8.43 16.13
C SER A 328 -11.16 -7.05 16.58
N ASN A 329 -11.67 -6.57 17.71
CA ASN A 329 -11.23 -5.29 18.26
C ASN A 329 -9.73 -5.36 18.60
N PRO A 330 -8.86 -4.52 17.98
CA PRO A 330 -7.44 -4.56 18.24
C PRO A 330 -7.05 -3.92 19.58
N PHE A 331 -7.91 -3.03 20.12
CA PHE A 331 -7.56 -2.19 21.25
C PHE A 331 -7.38 -2.95 22.57
N ASP A 332 -8.07 -4.08 22.72
CA ASP A 332 -7.89 -4.96 23.88
C ASP A 332 -6.46 -5.51 23.98
N THR A 333 -5.78 -5.69 22.85
CA THR A 333 -4.41 -6.22 22.77
C THR A 333 -3.37 -5.11 22.81
N ILE A 334 -3.60 -3.98 22.14
CA ILE A 334 -2.58 -2.93 22.02
C ILE A 334 -2.53 -2.00 23.22
N SER A 335 -3.65 -1.78 23.92
CA SER A 335 -3.72 -0.85 25.06
C SER A 335 -2.63 -1.11 26.10
N PRO A 336 -2.38 -2.35 26.56
CA PRO A 336 -1.28 -2.62 27.50
C PRO A 336 0.10 -2.30 26.93
N ALA A 337 0.37 -2.67 25.68
CA ALA A 337 1.68 -2.46 25.04
C ALA A 337 1.96 -0.99 24.77
N VAL A 338 0.95 -0.22 24.36
CA VAL A 338 1.03 1.24 24.21
C VAL A 338 1.26 1.89 25.57
N SER A 339 0.56 1.45 26.62
CA SER A 339 0.67 2.01 27.97
C SER A 339 2.08 1.91 28.56
N GLU A 340 2.82 0.83 28.26
CA GLU A 340 4.21 0.67 28.71
C GLU A 340 5.15 1.71 28.09
N GLU A 341 4.89 2.10 26.84
CA GLU A 341 5.77 3.00 26.09
C GLU A 341 5.32 4.48 26.17
N LEU A 342 4.06 4.76 26.56
CA LEU A 342 3.50 6.12 26.66
C LEU A 342 4.25 7.04 27.63
N GLY A 343 4.98 6.50 28.61
CA GLY A 343 5.71 7.31 29.61
C GLY A 343 6.75 8.25 29.01
N ASN A 344 7.24 7.97 27.80
CA ASN A 344 8.24 8.78 27.09
C ASN A 344 7.66 9.58 25.92
N ILE A 345 6.33 9.65 25.78
CA ILE A 345 5.66 10.24 24.63
C ILE A 345 5.02 11.57 25.01
N SER A 346 5.33 12.62 24.26
CA SER A 346 4.82 13.97 24.51
C SER A 346 3.38 14.13 24.03
N ALA A 347 3.08 13.63 22.83
CA ALA A 347 1.77 13.74 22.21
C ALA A 347 1.37 12.45 21.48
N THR A 348 0.09 12.13 21.48
CA THR A 348 -0.46 10.97 20.80
C THR A 348 -1.57 11.40 19.84
N ILE A 349 -1.45 10.98 18.60
CA ILE A 349 -2.42 11.24 17.54
C ILE A 349 -3.10 9.92 17.19
N CYS A 350 -4.41 9.88 17.33
CA CYS A 350 -5.23 8.71 17.07
C CYS A 350 -6.07 8.91 15.81
N VAL A 351 -5.97 8.00 14.85
CA VAL A 351 -6.81 7.95 13.65
C VAL A 351 -7.74 6.75 13.73
N PHE A 352 -9.02 7.00 13.99
CA PHE A 352 -10.03 5.98 14.29
C PHE A 352 -11.11 5.84 13.20
N LEU A 353 -11.67 4.64 13.07
CA LEU A 353 -12.79 4.35 12.16
C LEU A 353 -14.17 4.54 12.83
N ASP A 354 -14.21 4.55 14.15
CA ASP A 354 -15.42 4.81 14.92
C ASP A 354 -15.04 5.41 16.28
N TRP A 355 -16.03 5.86 17.04
CA TRP A 355 -15.87 6.17 18.44
C TRP A 355 -16.74 5.23 19.28
N ASP A 356 -16.10 4.37 20.07
CA ASP A 356 -16.75 3.40 20.94
C ASP A 356 -16.07 3.34 22.32
N ALA A 357 -16.60 2.51 23.22
CA ALA A 357 -16.10 2.38 24.59
C ALA A 357 -14.61 1.99 24.66
N SER A 358 -14.14 1.13 23.75
CA SER A 358 -12.74 0.68 23.74
C SER A 358 -11.77 1.81 23.36
N ARG A 359 -12.13 2.60 22.35
CA ARG A 359 -11.34 3.77 21.91
C ARG A 359 -11.39 4.89 22.93
N GLN A 360 -12.53 5.08 23.60
CA GLN A 360 -12.64 6.01 24.73
C GLN A 360 -11.77 5.58 25.91
N GLN A 361 -11.68 4.28 26.21
CA GLN A 361 -10.81 3.76 27.25
C GLN A 361 -9.33 3.98 26.92
N LEU A 362 -8.91 3.72 25.68
CA LEU A 362 -7.54 4.02 25.23
C LEU A 362 -7.23 5.52 25.33
N ALA A 363 -8.15 6.38 24.88
CA ALA A 363 -8.01 7.83 24.98
C ALA A 363 -7.79 8.29 26.43
N ARG A 364 -8.57 7.75 27.37
CA ARG A 364 -8.38 8.00 28.81
C ARG A 364 -7.00 7.57 29.30
N GLN A 365 -6.56 6.36 28.94
CA GLN A 365 -5.24 5.85 29.33
C GLN A 365 -4.10 6.75 28.83
N ILE A 366 -4.21 7.28 27.61
CA ILE A 366 -3.22 8.21 27.03
C ILE A 366 -3.15 9.50 27.84
N VAL A 367 -4.31 10.09 28.15
CA VAL A 367 -4.39 11.34 28.93
C VAL A 367 -3.92 11.13 30.38
N GLU A 368 -4.28 10.01 31.00
CA GLU A 368 -3.84 9.62 32.35
C GLU A 368 -2.32 9.39 32.43
N ALA A 369 -1.72 8.83 31.37
CA ALA A 369 -0.27 8.73 31.24
C ALA A 369 0.42 10.10 31.08
N GLY A 370 -0.36 11.17 30.85
CA GLY A 370 0.13 12.53 30.72
C GLY A 370 0.66 12.89 29.34
N SER A 371 0.32 12.08 28.33
CA SER A 371 0.50 12.40 26.91
C SER A 371 -0.69 13.23 26.44
N SER A 372 -0.45 14.30 25.69
CA SER A 372 -1.56 15.04 25.07
C SER A 372 -2.20 14.21 23.97
N LEU A 373 -3.51 14.37 23.77
CA LEU A 373 -4.28 13.53 22.85
C LEU A 373 -4.97 14.39 21.78
N LYS A 374 -4.77 13.99 20.53
CA LYS A 374 -5.57 14.43 19.38
C LYS A 374 -6.23 13.23 18.71
N VAL A 375 -7.54 13.30 18.48
CA VAL A 375 -8.32 12.21 17.88
C VAL A 375 -8.94 12.66 16.59
N MET A 376 -8.77 11.87 15.54
CA MET A 376 -9.33 12.08 14.22
C MET A 376 -10.16 10.87 13.81
N ILE A 377 -11.43 11.06 13.51
CA ILE A 377 -12.36 9.99 13.20
C ILE A 377 -12.72 10.07 11.71
N ALA A 378 -12.41 9.02 10.95
CA ALA A 378 -12.77 8.90 9.54
C ALA A 378 -14.10 8.11 9.43
N ARG A 379 -15.24 8.81 9.43
CA ARG A 379 -16.58 8.18 9.40
C ARG A 379 -17.65 9.07 8.80
N ASP A 380 -18.51 8.47 7.99
CA ASP A 380 -19.75 9.08 7.54
C ASP A 380 -20.87 8.82 8.56
N GLY A 381 -21.55 9.89 9.00
CA GLY A 381 -22.67 9.81 9.94
C GLY A 381 -22.27 9.71 11.42
N GLU A 382 -23.20 9.31 12.28
CA GLU A 382 -22.98 9.29 13.72
C GLU A 382 -22.04 8.14 14.15
N THR A 383 -21.19 8.45 15.13
CA THR A 383 -20.35 7.47 15.83
C THR A 383 -21.18 6.58 16.76
N THR A 384 -20.64 5.42 17.14
CA THR A 384 -21.35 4.50 18.04
C THR A 384 -21.63 5.12 19.41
N VAL A 385 -20.72 5.93 19.92
CA VAL A 385 -20.92 6.76 21.12
C VAL A 385 -20.93 8.23 20.70
N PRO A 386 -21.88 9.06 21.19
CA PRO A 386 -21.91 10.49 20.89
C PRO A 386 -20.63 11.22 21.33
N LEU A 387 -20.13 12.12 20.49
CA LEU A 387 -18.87 12.85 20.73
C LEU A 387 -18.95 13.89 21.85
N HIS A 388 -20.14 14.18 22.40
CA HIS A 388 -20.36 15.19 23.44
C HIS A 388 -19.63 14.95 24.78
N ALA A 389 -18.98 13.79 24.95
CA ALA A 389 -18.25 13.41 26.16
C ALA A 389 -16.80 12.97 25.90
N ALA A 390 -16.22 13.29 24.74
CA ALA A 390 -14.84 12.92 24.44
C ALA A 390 -13.86 13.88 25.14
N GLU A 391 -12.99 13.34 26.00
CA GLU A 391 -11.86 14.05 26.59
C GLU A 391 -10.76 14.20 25.53
N GLY A 392 -10.51 15.42 25.04
CA GLY A 392 -9.46 15.73 24.06
C GLY A 392 -9.91 16.54 22.84
N ASP A 393 -8.95 16.92 21.98
CA ASP A 393 -9.23 17.55 20.68
C ASP A 393 -9.72 16.47 19.70
N VAL A 394 -11.04 16.31 19.57
CA VAL A 394 -11.67 15.27 18.74
C VAL A 394 -12.34 15.88 17.53
N SER A 395 -11.87 15.50 16.35
CA SER A 395 -12.41 15.93 15.06
C SER A 395 -12.93 14.75 14.24
N GLN A 396 -14.09 14.91 13.62
CA GLN A 396 -14.67 13.92 12.71
C GLN A 396 -14.65 14.44 11.27
N TYR A 397 -14.21 13.57 10.36
CA TYR A 397 -14.13 13.85 8.92
C TYR A 397 -14.90 12.79 8.14
N SER A 398 -15.66 13.24 7.14
CA SER A 398 -16.32 12.33 6.19
C SER A 398 -15.31 11.68 5.26
N VAL A 399 -15.65 10.50 4.74
CA VAL A 399 -14.80 9.73 3.82
C VAL A 399 -14.50 10.55 2.56
N GLN A 400 -15.50 11.29 2.05
CA GLN A 400 -15.36 12.13 0.86
C GLN A 400 -14.45 13.33 1.10
N GLN A 401 -14.52 13.98 2.27
CA GLN A 401 -13.65 15.11 2.60
C GLN A 401 -12.18 14.70 2.60
N ILE A 402 -11.86 13.54 3.19
CA ILE A 402 -10.49 13.02 3.23
C ILE A 402 -10.01 12.68 1.81
N GLN A 403 -10.83 11.96 1.03
CA GLN A 403 -10.44 11.50 -0.31
C GLN A 403 -10.28 12.63 -1.33
N ASN A 404 -10.97 13.76 -1.16
CA ASN A 404 -10.86 14.91 -2.03
C ASN A 404 -9.75 15.89 -1.62
N GLY A 405 -9.05 15.64 -0.51
CA GLY A 405 -8.00 16.52 -0.01
C GLY A 405 -8.52 17.84 0.54
N GLY A 406 -9.74 17.87 1.08
CA GLY A 406 -10.37 19.09 1.62
C GLY A 406 -9.84 19.54 2.99
N LEU A 407 -8.66 19.08 3.40
CA LEU A 407 -8.09 19.30 4.73
C LEU A 407 -6.79 20.09 4.56
N GLU A 408 -6.80 21.38 4.89
CA GLU A 408 -5.60 22.22 4.79
C GLU A 408 -4.71 22.11 6.05
N ILE A 409 -5.34 22.07 7.22
CA ILE A 409 -4.70 21.95 8.53
C ILE A 409 -5.48 20.93 9.36
N LEU A 410 -4.75 20.02 10.03
CA LEU A 410 -5.30 18.93 10.83
C LEU A 410 -5.26 19.20 12.34
#